data_AF-A0A7G8WKH9-F1
#
_entry.id   AF-A0A7G8WKH9-F1
#
_cell.length_a   1.000
_cell.length_b   1.000
_cell.length_c   1.000
_cell.angle_alpha   90.00
_cell.angle_beta   90.00
_cell.angle_gamma   90.00
#
_symmetry.space_group_name_H-M   'P 1'
#
loop_
_entity.id
_entity.type
_entity.pdbx_description
1 polymer ?
#
loop_
_entity_poly.entity_id
_entity_poly.type
_entity_poly.pdbx_seq_one_letter_code
_entity_poly.pdbx_strand_id
1 'polypeptide(L)'
;MTGPGHPAPALDWVLVVLLALLSGGIAVFGVFFLPVYAGSTPLPLVIVAVGIGLAVIPRVGYRLTGQLFAAFLPVMVWFAVTVGLFLATNGLYLGVPVAWQGWQFALLVGVGALSAAASVGLLWGDHLRAQIHARALPSPAVTGSDGTTQPGAAAEAVRKRPGDGGYWS
;
A
#
# COMPACT_ATOMS: atom_id res chain seq x y z
N MET A 1 21.75 -8.71 -3.36
CA MET A 1 22.81 -9.11 -2.40
C MET A 1 22.24 -8.99 -1.00
N THR A 2 21.74 -10.09 -0.45
CA THR A 2 21.19 -10.18 0.91
C THR A 2 22.28 -10.69 1.84
N GLY A 3 22.73 -9.84 2.76
CA GLY A 3 23.74 -10.18 3.74
C GLY A 3 23.28 -11.28 4.71
N PRO A 4 24.21 -12.01 5.33
CA PRO A 4 23.92 -13.09 6.27
C PRO A 4 23.36 -12.49 7.56
N GLY A 5 22.03 -12.53 7.72
CA GLY A 5 21.35 -11.98 8.89
C GLY A 5 19.88 -11.60 8.67
N HIS A 6 19.38 -11.60 7.43
CA HIS A 6 17.94 -11.41 7.20
C HIS A 6 17.17 -12.66 7.64
N PRO A 7 16.04 -12.50 8.37
CA PRO A 7 15.11 -13.61 8.57
C PRO A 7 14.76 -14.23 7.22
N ALA A 8 14.59 -15.54 7.18
CA ALA A 8 14.28 -16.24 5.95
C ALA A 8 13.03 -15.62 5.30
N PRO A 9 12.98 -15.45 3.96
CA PRO A 9 11.85 -14.84 3.26
C PRO A 9 10.50 -15.50 3.60
N ALA A 10 10.52 -16.77 4.05
CA ALA A 10 9.35 -17.46 4.58
C ALA A 10 8.77 -16.81 5.85
N LEU A 11 9.60 -16.35 6.78
CA LEU A 11 9.15 -15.70 8.03
C LEU A 11 8.44 -14.38 7.74
N ASP A 12 8.93 -13.61 6.77
CA ASP A 12 8.31 -12.35 6.36
C ASP A 12 6.90 -12.58 5.82
N TRP A 13 6.72 -13.62 4.99
CA TRP A 13 5.40 -14.01 4.50
C TRP A 13 4.48 -14.51 5.60
N VAL A 14 4.99 -15.26 6.58
CA VAL A 14 4.20 -15.67 7.75
C VAL A 14 3.71 -14.44 8.53
N LEU A 15 4.56 -13.43 8.73
CA LEU A 15 4.17 -12.18 9.38
C LEU A 15 3.11 -11.43 8.57
N VAL A 16 3.22 -11.37 7.24
CA VAL A 16 2.20 -10.76 6.37
C VAL A 16 0.85 -11.48 6.52
N VAL A 17 0.85 -12.81 6.53
CA VAL A 17 -0.37 -13.61 6.76
C VAL A 17 -0.96 -13.31 8.13
N LEU A 18 -0.13 -13.24 9.19
CA LEU A 18 -0.58 -12.88 10.53
C LEU A 18 -1.18 -11.47 10.58
N LEU A 19 -0.56 -10.50 9.91
CA LEU A 19 -1.09 -9.14 9.81
C LEU A 19 -2.41 -9.09 9.04
N ALA A 20 -2.55 -9.90 7.98
CA ALA A 20 -3.79 -10.02 7.24
C ALA A 20 -4.90 -10.68 8.07
N LEU A 21 -4.59 -11.73 8.82
CA LEU A 21 -5.51 -12.36 9.77
C LEU A 21 -5.93 -11.40 10.88
N LEU A 22 -4.99 -10.63 11.44
CA LEU A 22 -5.28 -9.58 12.42
C LEU A 22 -6.23 -8.52 11.84
N SER A 23 -5.99 -8.10 10.60
CA SER A 23 -6.85 -7.16 9.87
C SER A 23 -8.25 -7.72 9.63
N GLY A 24 -8.35 -9.01 9.28
CA GLY A 24 -9.62 -9.73 9.22
C GLY A 24 -10.32 -9.81 10.58
N GLY A 25 -9.58 -10.05 11.66
CA GLY A 25 -10.10 -10.01 13.03
C GLY A 25 -10.65 -8.63 13.42
N ILE A 26 -9.97 -7.56 13.02
CA ILE A 26 -10.46 -6.17 13.18
C ILE A 26 -11.74 -5.94 12.38
N ALA A 27 -11.86 -6.51 11.18
CA ALA A 27 -13.10 -6.42 10.39
C ALA A 27 -14.26 -7.12 11.12
N VAL A 28 -14.06 -8.36 11.56
CA VAL A 28 -15.06 -9.11 12.34
C VAL A 28 -15.46 -8.31 13.57
N PHE A 29 -14.49 -7.88 14.38
CA PHE A 29 -14.75 -7.10 15.58
C PHE A 29 -15.49 -5.79 15.28
N GLY A 30 -15.01 -5.03 14.29
CA GLY A 30 -15.61 -3.76 13.88
C GLY A 30 -17.05 -3.92 13.40
N VAL A 31 -17.37 -5.03 12.74
CA VAL A 31 -18.72 -5.34 12.27
C VAL A 31 -19.64 -5.74 13.43
N PHE A 32 -19.23 -6.65 14.30
CA PHE A 32 -20.07 -7.15 15.39
C PHE A 32 -20.23 -6.16 16.55
N PHE A 33 -19.23 -5.34 16.81
CA PHE A 33 -19.23 -4.33 17.88
C PHE A 33 -19.50 -2.92 17.36
N LEU A 34 -19.97 -2.77 16.12
CA LEU A 34 -20.41 -1.49 15.59
C LEU A 34 -21.60 -0.87 16.36
N PRO A 35 -22.63 -1.64 16.77
CA PRO A 35 -23.78 -1.09 17.48
C PRO A 35 -23.55 -1.13 18.99
N VAL A 36 -22.44 -0.54 19.47
CA VAL A 36 -22.28 -0.27 20.90
C VAL A 36 -23.12 0.95 21.23
N TYR A 37 -24.04 0.85 22.19
CA TYR A 37 -24.92 1.95 22.59
C TYR A 37 -24.51 2.50 23.96
N ALA A 38 -24.55 3.82 24.12
CA ALA A 38 -24.60 4.48 25.43
C ALA A 38 -26.00 5.08 25.61
N GLY A 39 -26.83 4.41 26.38
CA GLY A 39 -28.26 4.73 26.46
C GLY A 39 -28.95 4.48 25.12
N SER A 40 -29.60 5.51 24.56
CA SER A 40 -30.29 5.45 23.26
C SER A 40 -29.38 5.78 22.08
N THR A 41 -28.15 6.25 22.32
CA THR A 41 -27.28 6.77 21.26
C THR A 41 -26.25 5.71 20.86
N PRO A 42 -26.19 5.32 19.57
CA PRO A 42 -25.12 4.45 19.09
C PRO A 42 -23.77 5.19 19.11
N LEU A 43 -22.78 4.58 19.75
CA LEU A 43 -21.40 5.04 19.84
C LEU A 43 -20.49 4.17 18.96
N PRO A 44 -20.01 4.68 17.82
CA PRO A 44 -19.18 3.91 16.90
C PRO A 44 -17.70 3.88 17.34
N LEU A 45 -17.42 3.51 18.59
CA LEU A 45 -16.06 3.55 19.17
C LEU A 45 -15.07 2.65 18.41
N VAL A 46 -15.55 1.54 17.87
CA VAL A 46 -14.73 0.60 17.09
C VAL A 46 -14.18 1.18 15.80
N ILE A 47 -14.79 2.26 15.26
CA ILE A 47 -14.31 2.92 14.05
C ILE A 47 -12.91 3.52 14.26
N VAL A 48 -12.63 4.02 15.46
CA VAL A 48 -11.30 4.57 15.79
C VAL A 48 -10.24 3.48 15.75
N ALA A 49 -10.53 2.32 16.34
CA ALA A 49 -9.62 1.17 16.32
C ALA A 49 -9.37 0.66 14.89
N VAL A 50 -10.41 0.62 14.05
CA VAL A 50 -10.30 0.27 12.63
C VAL A 50 -9.43 1.27 11.87
N GLY A 51 -9.66 2.57 12.06
CA GLY A 51 -8.86 3.61 11.43
C GLY A 51 -7.39 3.53 11.81
N ILE A 52 -7.08 3.33 13.10
CA ILE A 52 -5.70 3.15 13.59
C ILE A 52 -5.08 1.88 13.01
N GLY A 53 -5.80 0.76 13.07
CA GLY A 53 -5.33 -0.53 12.55
C GLY A 53 -4.97 -0.45 11.07
N LEU A 54 -5.86 0.10 10.24
CA LEU A 54 -5.63 0.24 8.80
C LEU A 54 -4.60 1.33 8.45
N ALA A 55 -4.38 2.30 9.33
CA ALA A 55 -3.28 3.24 9.16
C ALA A 55 -1.91 2.59 9.44
N VAL A 56 -1.82 1.69 10.42
CA VAL A 56 -0.55 1.13 10.91
C VAL A 56 -0.17 -0.19 10.22
N ILE A 57 -1.10 -1.14 10.12
CA ILE A 57 -0.84 -2.51 9.66
C ILE A 57 -0.18 -2.55 8.26
N PRO A 58 -0.64 -1.81 7.24
CA PRO A 58 0.00 -1.81 5.92
C PRO A 58 1.45 -1.32 5.96
N ARG A 59 1.74 -0.32 6.82
CA ARG A 59 3.09 0.24 6.96
C ARG A 59 4.04 -0.75 7.61
N VAL A 60 3.55 -1.51 8.59
CA VAL A 60 4.32 -2.59 9.21
C VAL A 60 4.59 -3.69 8.16
N GLY A 61 3.57 -4.11 7.41
CA GLY A 61 3.74 -5.09 6.33
C GLY A 61 4.75 -4.67 5.26
N TYR A 62 4.73 -3.40 4.86
CA TYR A 62 5.71 -2.86 3.92
C TYR A 62 7.13 -2.84 4.50
N ARG A 63 7.29 -2.43 5.76
CA ARG A 63 8.61 -2.40 6.42
C ARG A 63 9.24 -3.78 6.58
N LEU A 64 8.42 -4.82 6.73
CA LEU A 64 8.90 -6.20 6.87
C LEU A 64 9.36 -6.78 5.55
N THR A 65 8.63 -6.53 4.45
CA THR A 65 8.85 -7.21 3.17
C THR A 65 9.56 -6.37 2.12
N GLY A 66 9.50 -5.04 2.22
CA GLY A 66 9.85 -4.12 1.15
C GLY A 66 8.94 -4.20 -0.09
N GLN A 67 7.89 -5.02 -0.04
CA GLN A 67 6.99 -5.25 -1.17
C GLN A 67 5.68 -4.50 -0.95
N LEU A 68 5.32 -3.66 -1.93
CA LEU A 68 4.05 -2.95 -1.90
C LEU A 68 2.87 -3.92 -1.89
N PHE A 69 2.92 -5.00 -2.67
CA PHE A 69 1.85 -6.00 -2.74
C PHE A 69 1.50 -6.60 -1.38
N ALA A 70 2.52 -6.98 -0.59
CA ALA A 70 2.33 -7.52 0.75
C ALA A 70 1.68 -6.51 1.71
N ALA A 71 1.92 -5.22 1.52
CA ALA A 71 1.31 -4.15 2.31
C ALA A 71 -0.20 -3.96 2.02
N PHE A 72 -0.65 -4.30 0.82
CA PHE A 72 -2.08 -4.24 0.44
C PHE A 72 -2.90 -5.41 0.99
N LEU A 73 -2.27 -6.57 1.20
CA LEU A 73 -2.96 -7.80 1.58
C LEU A 73 -3.87 -7.61 2.82
N PRO A 74 -3.43 -6.98 3.92
CA PRO A 74 -4.27 -6.79 5.09
C PRO A 74 -5.47 -5.88 4.84
N VAL A 75 -5.32 -4.86 3.98
CA VAL A 75 -6.42 -3.96 3.60
C VAL A 75 -7.47 -4.73 2.79
N MET A 76 -7.02 -5.52 1.82
CA MET A 76 -7.90 -6.34 1.00
C MET A 76 -8.67 -7.37 1.83
N VAL A 77 -7.99 -8.02 2.77
CA VAL A 77 -8.64 -8.98 3.68
C VAL A 77 -9.66 -8.29 4.56
N TRP A 78 -9.34 -7.15 5.18
CA TRP A 78 -10.31 -6.39 5.96
C TRP A 78 -11.53 -5.98 5.15
N PHE A 79 -11.32 -5.46 3.94
CA PHE A 79 -12.40 -5.01 3.07
C PHE A 79 -13.29 -6.18 2.64
N ALA A 80 -12.68 -7.29 2.19
CA ALA A 80 -13.40 -8.48 1.76
C ALA A 80 -14.20 -9.12 2.91
N VAL A 81 -13.64 -9.17 4.12
CA VAL A 81 -14.36 -9.68 5.30
C VAL A 81 -15.52 -8.74 5.67
N THR A 82 -15.29 -7.42 5.68
CA THR A 82 -16.33 -6.43 6.03
C THR A 82 -17.50 -6.49 5.04
N VAL A 83 -17.22 -6.44 3.74
CA VAL A 83 -18.25 -6.52 2.68
C VAL A 83 -18.88 -7.90 2.64
N GLY A 84 -18.09 -8.97 2.77
CA GLY A 84 -18.59 -10.34 2.78
C GLY A 84 -19.57 -10.58 3.93
N LEU A 85 -19.25 -10.14 5.14
CA LEU A 85 -20.15 -10.22 6.29
C LEU A 85 -21.40 -9.36 6.09
N PHE A 86 -21.27 -8.16 5.54
CA PHE A 86 -22.42 -7.32 5.23
C PHE A 86 -23.37 -7.99 4.23
N LEU A 87 -22.84 -8.52 3.12
CA LEU A 87 -23.64 -9.19 2.10
C LEU A 87 -24.25 -10.50 2.63
N ALA A 88 -23.49 -11.30 3.37
CA ALA A 88 -23.98 -12.54 3.96
C ALA A 88 -25.13 -12.27 4.95
N THR A 89 -24.98 -11.25 5.80
CA THR A 89 -25.99 -10.91 6.81
C THR A 89 -27.23 -10.28 6.20
N ASN A 90 -27.12 -9.52 5.09
CA ASN A 90 -28.31 -8.99 4.41
C ASN A 90 -28.96 -10.01 3.46
N GLY A 91 -28.19 -10.94 2.88
CA GLY A 91 -28.70 -11.97 1.97
C GLY A 91 -29.42 -13.12 2.68
N LEU A 92 -29.01 -13.49 3.89
CA LEU A 92 -29.65 -14.54 4.70
C LEU A 92 -30.99 -14.10 5.32
N TYR A 93 -31.17 -12.80 5.55
CA TYR A 93 -32.36 -12.23 6.19
C TYR A 93 -33.21 -11.46 5.17
N LEU A 94 -33.66 -12.14 4.11
CA LEU A 94 -34.71 -11.65 3.20
C LEU A 94 -35.98 -11.30 3.99
N GLY A 95 -36.07 -10.07 4.50
CA GLY A 95 -37.26 -9.52 5.16
C GLY A 95 -37.12 -9.03 6.59
N VAL A 96 -35.97 -9.22 7.26
CA VAL A 96 -35.72 -8.62 8.59
C VAL A 96 -34.64 -7.56 8.44
N PRO A 97 -34.92 -6.29 8.71
CA PRO A 97 -33.88 -5.26 8.73
C PRO A 97 -33.00 -5.53 9.96
N VAL A 98 -31.97 -6.37 9.78
CA VAL A 98 -30.85 -6.40 10.72
C VAL A 98 -30.35 -4.95 10.79
N ALA A 99 -30.04 -4.46 12.00
CA ALA A 99 -29.73 -3.05 12.34
C ALA A 99 -28.54 -2.40 11.58
N TRP A 100 -28.09 -3.02 10.49
CA TRP A 100 -26.94 -2.73 9.65
C TRP A 100 -27.24 -1.71 8.55
N GLN A 101 -28.49 -1.26 8.42
CA GLN A 101 -28.92 -0.23 7.46
C GLN A 101 -28.71 1.21 7.99
N GLY A 102 -27.71 1.41 8.85
CA GLY A 102 -27.46 2.69 9.51
C GLY A 102 -26.20 3.39 9.01
N TRP A 103 -26.13 4.70 9.27
CA TRP A 103 -24.97 5.55 8.98
C TRP A 103 -23.65 5.03 9.59
N GLN A 104 -23.72 4.17 10.60
CA GLN A 104 -22.56 3.57 11.26
C GLN A 104 -21.76 2.68 10.30
N PHE A 105 -22.44 1.88 9.45
CA PHE A 105 -21.73 1.04 8.47
C PHE A 105 -21.03 1.91 7.42
N ALA A 106 -21.71 2.97 6.96
CA ALA A 106 -21.11 3.95 6.06
C ALA A 106 -19.87 4.62 6.68
N LEU A 107 -19.89 4.92 7.99
CA LEU A 107 -18.71 5.42 8.67
C LEU A 107 -17.61 4.37 8.83
N LEU A 108 -17.94 3.12 9.15
CA LEU A 108 -16.95 2.05 9.28
C LEU A 108 -16.19 1.86 7.97
N VAL A 109 -16.93 1.74 6.86
CA VAL A 109 -16.36 1.60 5.52
C VAL A 109 -15.64 2.89 5.11
N GLY A 110 -16.24 4.06 5.33
CA GLY A 110 -15.68 5.35 4.96
C GLY A 110 -14.36 5.64 5.67
N VAL A 111 -14.32 5.50 7.00
CA VAL A 111 -13.09 5.70 7.78
C VAL A 111 -12.07 4.63 7.44
N GLY A 112 -12.46 3.36 7.35
CA GLY A 112 -11.52 2.30 7.03
C GLY A 112 -10.90 2.47 5.64
N ALA A 113 -11.71 2.79 4.63
CA ALA A 113 -11.23 3.08 3.28
C ALA A 113 -10.33 4.33 3.24
N LEU A 114 -10.71 5.40 3.95
CA LEU A 114 -9.91 6.63 4.01
C LEU A 114 -8.55 6.39 4.68
N SER A 115 -8.53 5.70 5.82
CA SER A 115 -7.30 5.35 6.54
C SER A 115 -6.40 4.44 5.71
N ALA A 116 -6.98 3.44 5.03
CA ALA A 116 -6.24 2.56 4.14
C ALA A 116 -5.65 3.31 2.94
N ALA A 117 -6.46 4.16 2.27
CA ALA A 117 -6.01 4.97 1.15
C ALA A 117 -4.89 5.94 1.55
N ALA A 118 -5.01 6.60 2.71
CA ALA A 118 -3.97 7.46 3.24
C ALA A 118 -2.67 6.68 3.54
N SER A 119 -2.79 5.50 4.15
CA SER A 119 -1.65 4.65 4.47
C SER A 119 -0.90 4.17 3.22
N VAL A 120 -1.64 3.63 2.25
CA VAL A 120 -1.11 3.17 0.98
C VAL A 120 -0.53 4.33 0.16
N GLY A 121 -1.24 5.45 0.06
CA GLY A 121 -0.80 6.61 -0.71
C GLY A 121 0.53 7.16 -0.21
N LEU A 122 0.73 7.19 1.12
CA LEU A 122 2.01 7.56 1.71
C LEU A 122 3.13 6.56 1.37
N LEU A 123 2.85 5.26 1.48
CA LEU A 123 3.82 4.22 1.11
C LEU A 123 4.23 4.30 -0.37
N TRP A 124 3.27 4.57 -1.26
CA TRP A 124 3.52 4.77 -2.67
C TRP A 124 4.37 6.02 -2.93
N GLY A 125 4.07 7.13 -2.22
CA GLY A 125 4.86 8.37 -2.30
C GLY A 125 6.32 8.16 -1.88
N ASP A 126 6.56 7.43 -0.80
CA ASP A 126 7.92 7.08 -0.34
C ASP A 126 8.65 6.19 -1.34
N HIS A 127 7.95 5.22 -1.92
CA HIS A 127 8.52 4.35 -2.95
C HIS A 127 8.93 5.13 -4.21
N LEU A 128 8.08 6.04 -4.69
CA LEU A 128 8.40 6.90 -5.83
C LEU A 128 9.59 7.81 -5.54
N ARG A 129 9.66 8.42 -4.35
CA ARG A 129 10.79 9.26 -3.93
C ARG A 129 12.10 8.47 -3.96
N ALA A 130 12.09 7.25 -3.42
CA ALA A 130 13.26 6.38 -3.43
C ALA A 130 13.73 6.06 -4.87
N GLN A 131 12.80 5.78 -5.79
CA GLN A 131 13.14 5.54 -7.19
C GLN A 131 13.72 6.79 -7.88
N ILE A 132 13.19 7.98 -7.61
CA ILE A 132 13.69 9.24 -8.17
C ILE A 132 15.11 9.51 -7.67
N HIS A 133 15.37 9.36 -6.37
CA HIS A 133 16.71 9.54 -5.80
C HIS A 133 17.72 8.54 -6.38
N ALA A 134 17.34 7.28 -6.54
CA ALA A 134 18.19 6.25 -7.14
C ALA A 134 18.54 6.56 -8.61
N ARG A 135 17.62 7.18 -9.36
CA ARG A 135 17.85 7.60 -10.76
C ARG A 135 18.63 8.91 -10.88
N ALA A 136 18.54 9.79 -9.87
CA ALA A 136 19.24 11.08 -9.85
C ALA A 136 20.72 10.94 -9.49
N LEU A 137 21.12 9.85 -8.84
CA LEU A 137 22.53 9.55 -8.62
C LEU A 137 23.17 9.15 -9.95
N PRO A 138 24.30 9.77 -10.35
CA PRO A 138 25.03 9.33 -11.53
C PRO A 138 25.41 7.86 -11.34
N SER A 139 25.13 7.02 -12.35
CA SER A 139 25.69 5.67 -12.41
C SER A 139 27.18 5.78 -12.08
N PRO A 140 27.72 5.04 -11.09
CA PRO A 140 29.16 5.01 -10.89
C PRO A 140 29.73 4.66 -12.25
N ALA A 141 30.49 5.59 -12.82
CA ALA A 141 31.21 5.36 -14.05
C ALA A 141 31.85 3.99 -13.88
N VAL A 142 31.57 3.08 -14.81
CA VAL A 142 32.36 1.87 -14.93
C VAL A 142 33.76 2.39 -15.18
N THR A 143 34.55 2.54 -14.12
CA THR A 143 35.99 2.60 -14.19
C THR A 143 36.37 1.22 -14.69
N GLY A 144 36.31 1.07 -16.02
CA GLY A 144 37.05 0.02 -16.69
C GLY A 144 38.45 0.08 -16.12
N SER A 145 38.97 -1.08 -15.74
CA SER A 145 40.34 -1.29 -15.26
C SER A 145 41.40 -0.90 -16.28
N ASP A 146 41.01 -0.34 -17.42
CA ASP A 146 41.88 0.12 -18.49
C ASP A 146 41.96 1.63 -18.33
N GLY A 147 43.07 2.14 -17.81
CA GLY A 147 43.31 3.55 -17.49
C GLY A 147 43.34 4.50 -18.69
N THR A 148 42.29 4.52 -19.50
CA THR A 148 42.02 5.51 -20.53
C THR A 148 40.80 6.31 -20.14
N THR A 149 41.04 7.46 -19.50
CA THR A 149 40.07 8.55 -19.46
C THR A 149 39.73 8.92 -20.90
N GLN A 150 38.56 8.50 -21.37
CA GLN A 150 38.02 8.92 -22.66
C GLN A 150 37.04 10.08 -22.43
N PRO A 151 37.46 11.36 -22.57
CA PRO A 151 36.55 12.47 -22.64
C PRO A 151 35.90 12.48 -24.03
N GLY A 152 34.78 11.77 -24.21
CA GLY A 152 34.28 11.53 -25.58
C GLY A 152 32.78 11.41 -25.81
N ALA A 153 31.95 11.02 -24.84
CA ALA A 153 30.55 10.71 -25.18
C ALA A 153 29.62 11.94 -25.25
N ALA A 154 29.90 13.01 -24.49
CA ALA A 154 29.04 14.20 -24.48
C ALA A 154 29.42 15.26 -25.54
N ALA A 155 30.69 15.29 -25.99
CA ALA A 155 31.15 16.26 -26.98
C ALA A 155 30.85 15.82 -28.43
N GLU A 156 30.67 14.52 -28.68
CA GLU A 156 30.51 13.99 -30.04
C GLU A 156 29.05 13.96 -30.52
N ALA A 157 28.07 14.00 -29.60
CA ALA A 157 26.64 14.09 -29.94
C ALA A 157 26.21 15.47 -30.46
N VAL A 158 27.00 16.52 -30.23
CA VAL A 158 26.72 17.88 -30.74
C VAL A 158 27.29 18.11 -32.16
N ARG A 159 28.19 17.24 -32.65
CA ARG A 159 28.93 17.47 -33.90
C ARG A 159 28.38 16.76 -35.15
N LYS A 160 27.28 15.99 -35.04
CA LYS A 160 26.62 15.38 -36.21
C LYS A 160 25.16 15.80 -36.31
N ARG A 161 24.94 17.04 -36.78
CA ARG A 161 23.80 17.34 -37.66
C ARG A 161 24.27 17.12 -39.12
N PRO A 162 23.98 15.98 -39.76
CA PRO A 162 24.03 15.90 -41.21
C PRO A 162 22.72 16.48 -41.74
N GLY A 163 22.74 17.71 -42.24
CA GLY A 163 21.50 18.32 -42.77
C GLY A 163 21.63 19.72 -43.39
N ASP A 164 22.70 20.47 -43.11
CA ASP A 164 23.00 21.69 -43.86
C ASP A 164 23.93 21.37 -45.03
N GLY A 165 23.30 20.96 -46.13
CA GLY A 165 23.93 20.82 -47.45
C GLY A 165 22.97 21.35 -48.49
N GLY A 166 22.79 22.67 -48.54
CA GLY A 166 22.03 23.30 -49.61
C GLY A 166 22.82 23.30 -50.92
N TYR A 167 22.16 23.00 -52.05
CA TYR A 167 22.56 23.47 -53.38
C TYR A 167 21.31 23.59 -54.28
N TRP A 168 21.04 24.83 -54.69
CA TRP A 168 20.50 25.32 -55.97
C TRP A 168 19.91 24.31 -56.98
N SER A 169 18.67 24.55 -57.40
CA SER A 169 18.19 24.72 -58.81
C SER A 169 16.68 24.92 -58.81
#